data_AF-A0A6P1T8A9-F1
#
_entry.id   AF-A0A6P1T8A9-F1
#
_cell.length_a   1.000
_cell.length_b   1.000
_cell.length_c   1.000
_cell.angle_alpha   90.00
_cell.angle_beta   90.00
_cell.angle_gamma   90.00
#
_symmetry.space_group_name_H-M   'P 1'
#
loop_
_entity.id
_entity.type
_entity.pdbx_description
1 polymer ?
#
loop_
_entity_poly.entity_id
_entity_poly.type
_entity_poly.pdbx_seq_one_letter_code
_entity_poly.pdbx_strand_id
1 'polypeptide(L)'
;MAGEQSAPNCATAKAPPQSLLERLSPAPRDLPALTCGCTTARQLKRWVTSYLQQNPMEDRAQRNAGTLRSLLTELTRWKATARHRLASLEVMRPIVLAHYQQLMNPLLDQVRQTPGAAQTQEQRRDLLTAVILFQHLAQAYSSVCVQLATAPPKLFARRLLAIALHRGIDGYRRQIFISNLFFLASPKGSWGRMQRLLQLAREQHVDRRRVSDRLADPVAGSLRWGKISQVYLQTALFASANPMQLATAEQLQLWQCCGRWAAKTSLLDTPRAGAQTLLASLKLDQPPIPAVRLQHSRVDRGHFTAPQGWSVDLNHPLQQLQRRLRHPGDIPTDMLQQVQSIWAGEKSRSGQRTPVNIRCQVVIGISAICHHLKLGNETAPEIAATFDASKSGATGGNSLVMDVDTVDFHSGRTLPSYEVSAQDSLDNLLPSAPSVSRSGNDKAARQRYQPIPATLLNTSSGGAGLRLPPNTQDRLRCGELAALWIKDRWEVALIRWQYGLPDQCRVGVEFFGGYTSAVQVHRRTRDGRRTDPMAGLLTGDAGLPPELVLPIPLFQSGDTVDIVNAGQTRTVTLHTQSLATGSLAIFEFS
;
A
#
# COMPACT_ATOMS: atom_id res chain seq x y z
N MET A 1 -43.23 5.54 -47.15
CA MET A 1 -41.77 5.73 -47.37
C MET A 1 -41.30 6.78 -46.37
N ALA A 2 -40.84 6.33 -45.20
CA ALA A 2 -40.30 7.19 -44.15
C ALA A 2 -38.83 6.86 -44.01
N GLY A 3 -37.96 7.86 -44.23
CA GLY A 3 -36.52 7.71 -44.18
C GLY A 3 -36.01 7.68 -42.75
N GLU A 4 -35.30 6.60 -42.40
CA GLU A 4 -34.47 6.52 -41.19
C GLU A 4 -33.22 7.39 -41.37
N GLN A 5 -33.10 8.43 -40.56
CA GLN A 5 -31.84 9.15 -40.36
C GLN A 5 -31.08 8.49 -39.21
N SER A 6 -29.98 7.81 -39.55
CA SER A 6 -29.02 7.26 -38.59
C SER A 6 -28.22 8.38 -37.92
N ALA A 7 -28.26 8.44 -36.58
CA ALA A 7 -27.41 9.33 -35.79
C ALA A 7 -25.92 8.92 -35.90
N PRO A 8 -24.96 9.87 -35.95
CA PRO A 8 -23.55 9.56 -36.04
C PRO A 8 -23.00 9.07 -34.70
N ASN A 9 -22.33 7.91 -34.73
CA ASN A 9 -21.54 7.37 -33.62
C ASN A 9 -20.49 8.39 -33.16
N CYS A 10 -20.69 8.95 -31.97
CA CYS A 10 -19.68 9.74 -31.27
C CYS A 10 -18.56 8.82 -30.80
N ALA A 11 -17.62 8.52 -31.70
CA ALA A 11 -16.37 7.88 -31.34
C ALA A 11 -15.60 8.81 -30.41
N THR A 12 -15.50 8.43 -29.14
CA THR A 12 -14.66 9.09 -28.15
C THR A 12 -13.21 9.11 -28.66
N ALA A 13 -12.77 10.27 -29.13
CA ALA A 13 -11.40 10.49 -29.58
C ALA A 13 -10.44 10.13 -28.44
N LYS A 14 -9.70 9.02 -28.58
CA LYS A 14 -8.63 8.66 -27.64
C LYS A 14 -7.58 9.77 -27.68
N ALA A 15 -7.37 10.42 -26.54
CA ALA A 15 -6.27 11.37 -26.37
C ALA A 15 -4.94 10.75 -26.81
N PRO A 16 -4.04 11.52 -27.47
CA PRO A 16 -2.75 11.01 -27.91
C PRO A 16 -1.93 10.51 -26.71
N PRO A 17 -1.09 9.48 -26.89
CA PRO A 17 -0.30 8.92 -25.80
C PRO A 17 0.69 9.95 -25.27
N GLN A 18 0.50 10.37 -24.01
CA GLN A 18 1.42 11.27 -23.32
C GLN A 18 2.85 10.72 -23.31
N SER A 19 3.82 11.60 -23.54
CA SER A 19 5.24 11.23 -23.56
C SER A 19 5.68 10.67 -22.20
N LEU A 20 6.76 9.86 -22.17
CA LEU A 20 7.31 9.33 -20.92
C LEU A 20 7.63 10.45 -19.91
N LEU A 21 8.17 11.56 -20.43
CA LEU A 21 8.56 12.72 -19.65
C LEU A 21 7.34 13.47 -19.12
N GLU A 22 6.26 13.62 -19.88
CA GLU A 22 5.00 14.19 -19.38
C GLU A 22 4.42 13.40 -18.21
N ARG A 23 4.47 12.05 -18.28
CA ARG A 23 3.98 11.19 -17.20
C ARG A 23 4.88 11.17 -15.95
N LEU A 24 6.10 11.69 -16.06
CA LEU A 24 7.05 11.87 -14.95
C LEU A 24 7.13 13.33 -14.48
N SER A 25 6.71 14.29 -15.31
CA SER A 25 6.75 15.72 -15.01
C SER A 25 5.86 16.03 -13.82
N PRO A 26 6.39 16.66 -12.77
CA PRO A 26 5.56 17.31 -11.77
C PRO A 26 4.95 18.60 -12.33
N ALA A 27 4.22 19.30 -11.46
CA ALA A 27 3.74 20.67 -11.69
C ALA A 27 4.82 21.57 -12.35
N PRO A 28 4.40 22.58 -13.14
CA PRO A 28 5.32 23.46 -13.86
C PRO A 28 6.35 24.11 -12.94
N ARG A 29 7.56 24.34 -13.47
CA ARG A 29 8.65 25.05 -12.77
C ARG A 29 8.37 26.56 -12.76
N ASP A 30 7.47 26.98 -11.89
CA ASP A 30 6.93 28.34 -11.83
C ASP A 30 7.52 29.20 -10.70
N LEU A 31 8.09 28.58 -9.67
CA LEU A 31 8.54 29.24 -8.43
C LEU A 31 9.92 29.91 -8.58
N PRO A 32 10.06 31.24 -8.51
CA PRO A 32 11.34 31.93 -8.71
C PRO A 32 12.33 31.73 -7.56
N ALA A 33 11.86 31.69 -6.31
CA ALA A 33 12.69 31.56 -5.11
C ALA A 33 12.01 30.63 -4.09
N LEU A 34 12.82 29.95 -3.26
CA LEU A 34 12.31 29.15 -2.15
C LEU A 34 11.78 30.06 -1.04
N THR A 35 10.73 29.63 -0.34
CA THR A 35 10.10 30.41 0.75
C THR A 35 11.05 30.65 1.91
N CYS A 36 12.00 29.75 2.15
CA CYS A 36 13.06 29.91 3.15
C CYS A 36 14.16 30.91 2.76
N GLY A 37 14.03 31.63 1.63
CA GLY A 37 14.99 32.61 1.13
C GLY A 37 16.32 32.03 0.65
N CYS A 38 16.48 30.70 0.70
CA CYS A 38 17.73 30.05 0.32
C CYS A 38 17.88 29.99 -1.21
N THR A 39 19.03 30.47 -1.71
CA THR A 39 19.37 30.43 -3.15
C THR A 39 20.41 29.36 -3.47
N THR A 40 21.09 28.82 -2.45
CA THR A 40 22.12 27.79 -2.60
C THR A 40 21.94 26.64 -1.63
N ALA A 41 22.43 25.45 -2.01
CA ALA A 41 22.39 24.26 -1.14
C ALA A 41 23.12 24.48 0.21
N ARG A 42 24.17 25.32 0.23
CA ARG A 42 24.89 25.67 1.47
C ARG A 42 24.06 26.55 2.41
N GLN A 43 23.31 27.50 1.85
CA GLN A 43 22.35 28.29 2.64
C GLN A 43 21.23 27.39 3.16
N LEU A 44 20.67 26.54 2.30
CA LEU A 44 19.62 25.58 2.69
C LEU A 44 20.09 24.66 3.82
N LYS A 45 21.31 24.11 3.75
CA LYS A 45 21.87 23.27 4.81
C LYS A 45 21.90 23.99 6.15
N ARG A 46 22.45 25.22 6.17
CA ARG A 46 22.53 26.04 7.40
C ARG A 46 21.14 26.36 7.94
N TRP A 47 20.22 26.75 7.06
CA TRP A 47 18.85 27.09 7.43
C TRP A 47 18.13 25.88 8.05
N VAL A 48 18.15 24.71 7.41
CA VAL A 48 17.45 23.53 7.95
C VAL A 48 18.08 23.05 9.25
N THR A 49 19.42 23.08 9.38
CA THR A 49 20.09 22.73 10.63
C THR A 49 19.68 23.68 11.76
N SER A 50 19.64 24.99 11.52
CA SER A 50 19.20 25.97 12.53
C SER A 50 17.71 25.80 12.87
N TYR A 51 16.85 25.56 11.87
CA TYR A 51 15.43 25.30 12.07
C TYR A 51 15.20 24.08 12.98
N LEU A 52 15.91 22.97 12.76
CA LEU A 52 15.77 21.76 13.56
C LEU A 52 16.40 21.88 14.95
N GLN A 53 17.39 22.75 15.15
CA GLN A 53 17.89 23.09 16.48
C GLN A 53 16.83 23.85 17.30
N GLN A 54 16.09 24.76 16.65
CA GLN A 54 15.00 25.51 17.29
C GLN A 54 13.71 24.69 17.43
N ASN A 55 13.58 23.59 16.69
CA ASN A 55 12.43 22.70 16.71
C ASN A 55 12.92 21.26 16.90
N PRO A 56 13.31 20.88 18.14
CA PRO A 56 13.78 19.53 18.43
C PRO A 56 12.80 18.49 17.92
N MET A 57 13.37 17.44 17.34
CA MET A 57 12.58 16.46 16.63
C MET A 57 11.66 15.64 17.53
N GLU A 58 12.06 15.40 18.77
CA GLU A 58 11.32 14.61 19.78
C GLU A 58 9.92 15.21 20.02
N ASP A 59 9.83 16.53 20.12
CA ASP A 59 8.57 17.22 20.41
C ASP A 59 7.80 17.67 19.16
N ARG A 60 8.52 17.92 18.06
CA ARG A 60 7.97 18.59 16.86
C ARG A 60 8.08 17.76 15.58
N ALA A 61 8.18 16.44 15.68
CA ALA A 61 8.38 15.53 14.54
C ALA A 61 7.38 15.76 13.40
N GLN A 62 6.08 15.86 13.71
CA GLN A 62 5.02 16.05 12.72
C GLN A 62 5.09 17.42 12.03
N ARG A 63 5.31 18.49 12.81
CA ARG A 63 5.50 19.85 12.28
C ARG A 63 6.73 19.92 11.37
N ASN A 64 7.83 19.33 11.81
CA ASN A 64 9.07 19.30 11.03
C ASN A 64 8.89 18.53 9.73
N ALA A 65 8.19 17.38 9.76
CA ALA A 65 7.83 16.65 8.55
C ALA A 65 6.98 17.50 7.58
N GLY A 66 6.01 18.25 8.09
CA GLY A 66 5.24 19.22 7.30
C GLY A 66 6.13 20.25 6.60
N THR A 67 7.06 20.86 7.32
CA THR A 67 8.04 21.81 6.77
C THR A 67 8.93 21.18 5.71
N LEU A 68 9.49 19.98 5.97
CA LEU A 68 10.31 19.26 5.00
C LEU A 68 9.52 18.94 3.73
N ARG A 69 8.26 18.51 3.87
CA ARG A 69 7.36 18.22 2.74
C ARG A 69 7.13 19.47 1.88
N SER A 70 6.86 20.61 2.49
CA SER A 70 6.68 21.89 1.77
C SER A 70 7.95 22.26 1.00
N LEU A 71 9.12 22.18 1.63
CA LEU A 71 10.40 22.44 0.96
C LEU A 71 10.69 21.48 -0.20
N LEU A 72 10.42 20.18 -0.05
CA LEU A 72 10.56 19.21 -1.13
C LEU A 72 9.63 19.55 -2.31
N THR A 73 8.41 20.00 -2.01
CA THR A 73 7.43 20.43 -3.01
C THR A 73 7.89 21.69 -3.73
N GLU A 74 8.37 22.70 -3.01
CA GLU A 74 8.95 23.92 -3.60
C GLU A 74 10.16 23.60 -4.49
N LEU A 75 11.04 22.69 -4.05
CA LEU A 75 12.18 22.25 -4.85
C LEU A 75 11.76 21.61 -6.17
N THR A 76 10.55 21.03 -6.27
CA THR A 76 10.00 20.50 -7.54
C THR A 76 9.63 21.62 -8.53
N ARG A 77 9.22 22.79 -8.02
CA ARG A 77 8.76 23.95 -8.79
C ARG A 77 9.83 25.03 -9.00
N TRP A 78 10.90 24.99 -8.21
CA TRP A 78 11.93 26.03 -8.19
C TRP A 78 12.62 26.21 -9.55
N LYS A 79 12.60 27.45 -10.06
CA LYS A 79 13.27 27.92 -11.29
C LYS A 79 14.79 28.03 -11.11
N ALA A 80 15.42 26.90 -10.82
CA ALA A 80 16.87 26.77 -10.75
C ALA A 80 17.39 25.72 -11.73
N THR A 81 18.69 25.76 -12.00
CA THR A 81 19.36 24.72 -12.81
C THR A 81 19.23 23.35 -12.13
N ALA A 82 19.19 22.27 -12.91
CA ALA A 82 19.13 20.91 -12.38
C ALA A 82 20.25 20.60 -11.37
N ARG A 83 21.46 21.17 -11.59
CA ARG A 83 22.60 21.02 -10.67
C ARG A 83 22.31 21.61 -9.29
N HIS A 84 21.77 22.82 -9.23
CA HIS A 84 21.41 23.48 -7.97
C HIS A 84 20.29 22.75 -7.25
N ARG A 85 19.23 22.37 -7.97
CA ARG A 85 18.10 21.60 -7.40
C ARG A 85 18.56 20.25 -6.85
N LEU A 86 19.38 19.51 -7.61
CA LEU A 86 19.94 18.24 -7.15
C LEU A 86 20.83 18.41 -5.92
N ALA A 87 21.67 19.43 -5.88
CA ALA A 87 22.52 19.73 -4.72
C ALA A 87 21.67 20.05 -3.47
N SER A 88 20.59 20.81 -3.62
CA SER A 88 19.63 21.07 -2.54
C SER A 88 18.93 19.80 -2.07
N LEU A 89 18.55 18.89 -2.98
CA LEU A 89 17.96 17.60 -2.60
C LEU A 89 18.95 16.70 -1.86
N GLU A 90 20.22 16.67 -2.25
CA GLU A 90 21.24 15.91 -1.51
C GLU A 90 21.51 16.50 -0.10
N VAL A 91 21.18 17.77 0.15
CA VAL A 91 21.15 18.35 1.50
C VAL A 91 19.93 17.88 2.28
N MET A 92 18.75 17.87 1.66
CA MET A 92 17.50 17.46 2.30
C MET A 92 17.46 15.96 2.62
N ARG A 93 18.02 15.11 1.75
CA ARG A 93 17.96 13.65 1.86
C ARG A 93 18.40 13.07 3.21
N PRO A 94 19.59 13.39 3.77
CA PRO A 94 19.98 12.88 5.09
C PRO A 94 19.04 13.34 6.21
N ILE A 95 18.48 14.55 6.11
CA ILE A 95 17.53 15.09 7.08
C ILE A 95 16.20 14.31 7.04
N VAL A 96 15.68 14.05 5.84
CA VAL A 96 14.48 13.22 5.64
C VAL A 96 14.70 11.80 6.16
N LEU A 97 15.88 11.21 5.91
CA LEU A 97 16.21 9.87 6.41
C LEU A 97 16.32 9.83 7.95
N ALA A 98 16.89 10.85 8.57
CA ALA A 98 16.95 10.96 10.03
C ALA A 98 15.54 11.12 10.63
N HIS A 99 14.68 11.95 10.02
CA HIS A 99 13.27 12.08 10.44
C HIS A 99 12.54 10.75 10.33
N TYR A 100 12.72 10.04 9.22
CA TYR A 100 12.18 8.70 9.02
C TYR A 100 12.61 7.75 10.14
N GLN A 101 13.91 7.70 10.45
CA GLN A 101 14.43 6.81 11.49
C GLN A 101 13.80 7.12 12.84
N GLN A 102 13.68 8.39 13.18
CA GLN A 102 13.07 8.77 14.45
C GLN A 102 11.59 8.41 14.54
N LEU A 103 10.81 8.66 13.48
CA LEU A 103 9.40 8.27 13.44
C LEU A 103 9.27 6.75 13.54
N MET A 104 10.12 6.00 12.84
CA MET A 104 9.92 4.56 12.62
C MET A 104 10.60 3.64 13.61
N ASN A 105 11.65 4.08 14.30
CA ASN A 105 12.37 3.22 15.26
C ASN A 105 11.43 2.65 16.35
N PRO A 106 10.58 3.46 17.02
CA PRO A 106 9.67 2.92 18.03
C PRO A 106 8.72 1.85 17.46
N LEU A 107 8.19 2.08 16.25
CA LEU A 107 7.31 1.11 15.58
C LEU A 107 8.08 -0.17 15.21
N LEU A 108 9.29 -0.03 14.68
CA LEU A 108 10.13 -1.17 14.30
C LEU A 108 10.58 -1.98 15.53
N ASP A 109 10.83 -1.32 16.66
CA ASP A 109 11.13 -1.96 17.94
C ASP A 109 9.92 -2.73 18.47
N GLN A 110 8.73 -2.12 18.47
CA GLN A 110 7.50 -2.79 18.87
C GLN A 110 7.22 -4.01 17.99
N VAL A 111 7.36 -3.90 16.67
CA VAL A 111 7.13 -5.01 15.74
C VAL A 111 8.11 -6.16 15.97
N ARG A 112 9.34 -5.87 16.43
CA ARG A 112 10.32 -6.90 16.83
C ARG A 112 9.95 -7.57 18.15
N GLN A 113 9.46 -6.81 19.13
CA GLN A 113 9.17 -7.31 20.48
C GLN A 113 7.81 -8.00 20.58
N THR A 114 6.80 -7.50 19.88
CA THR A 114 5.41 -7.98 19.92
C THR A 114 4.86 -8.06 18.48
N PRO A 115 5.25 -9.09 17.72
CA PRO A 115 4.74 -9.30 16.35
C PRO A 115 3.21 -9.42 16.37
N GLY A 116 2.53 -8.68 15.48
CA GLY A 116 1.07 -8.73 15.36
C GLY A 116 0.30 -7.75 16.26
N ALA A 117 0.97 -6.94 17.09
CA ALA A 117 0.28 -5.88 17.82
C ALA A 117 -0.28 -4.82 16.86
N ALA A 118 -1.56 -4.47 17.03
CA ALA A 118 -2.19 -3.36 16.33
C ALA A 118 -1.47 -2.04 16.61
N GLN A 119 -1.35 -1.22 15.58
CA GLN A 119 -0.74 0.11 15.68
C GLN A 119 -1.68 1.06 16.42
N THR A 120 -1.11 1.89 17.30
CA THR A 120 -1.85 3.01 17.87
C THR A 120 -2.13 4.07 16.81
N GLN A 121 -3.07 4.98 17.09
CA GLN A 121 -3.36 6.10 16.19
C GLN A 121 -2.12 6.98 15.93
N GLU A 122 -1.32 7.23 16.97
CA GLU A 122 -0.07 8.01 16.87
C GLU A 122 0.96 7.32 15.98
N GLN A 123 1.15 6.01 16.17
CA GLN A 123 2.06 5.21 15.36
C GLN A 123 1.63 5.18 13.89
N ARG A 124 0.32 5.01 13.64
CA ARG A 124 -0.22 5.05 12.29
C ARG A 124 0.01 6.41 11.63
N ARG A 125 -0.16 7.50 12.37
CA ARG A 125 0.15 8.86 11.90
C ARG A 125 1.62 8.99 11.54
N ASP A 126 2.52 8.55 12.40
CA ASP A 126 3.97 8.61 12.18
C ASP A 126 4.38 7.82 10.93
N LEU A 127 3.79 6.63 10.73
CA LEU A 127 3.98 5.79 9.55
C LEU A 127 3.53 6.48 8.27
N LEU A 128 2.33 7.05 8.26
CA LEU A 128 1.82 7.78 7.10
C LEU A 128 2.70 9.00 6.78
N THR A 129 3.13 9.74 7.79
CA THR A 129 4.05 10.88 7.65
C THR A 129 5.37 10.44 7.01
N ALA A 130 5.95 9.31 7.43
CA ALA A 130 7.14 8.74 6.82
C ALA A 130 6.95 8.35 5.34
N VAL A 131 5.83 7.70 5.02
CA VAL A 131 5.45 7.32 3.64
C VAL A 131 5.33 8.55 2.75
N ILE A 132 4.63 9.59 3.21
CA ILE A 132 4.44 10.85 2.48
C ILE A 132 5.78 11.55 2.25
N LEU A 133 6.65 11.63 3.26
CA LEU A 133 7.97 12.24 3.11
C LEU A 133 8.80 11.57 2.01
N PHE A 134 8.82 10.23 1.95
CA PHE A 134 9.51 9.52 0.86
C PHE A 134 8.87 9.73 -0.50
N GLN A 135 7.55 9.83 -0.56
CA GLN A 135 6.83 10.13 -1.80
C GLN A 135 7.27 11.50 -2.35
N HIS A 136 7.25 12.55 -1.52
CA HIS A 136 7.68 13.88 -1.94
C HIS A 136 9.16 13.93 -2.31
N LEU A 137 10.02 13.21 -1.57
CA LEU A 137 11.44 13.09 -1.90
C LEU A 137 11.64 12.45 -3.28
N ALA A 138 10.96 11.33 -3.54
CA ALA A 138 11.04 10.61 -4.81
C ALA A 138 10.51 11.46 -5.98
N GLN A 139 9.41 12.18 -5.78
CA GLN A 139 8.86 13.12 -6.76
C GLN A 139 9.83 14.28 -7.05
N ALA A 140 10.50 14.82 -6.03
CA ALA A 140 11.47 15.88 -6.20
C ALA A 140 12.69 15.41 -7.02
N TYR A 141 13.22 14.22 -6.77
CA TYR A 141 14.26 13.64 -7.63
C TYR A 141 13.76 13.33 -9.05
N SER A 142 12.53 12.86 -9.20
CA SER A 142 11.90 12.61 -10.51
C SER A 142 11.83 13.90 -11.35
N SER A 143 11.48 15.02 -10.71
CA SER A 143 11.44 16.35 -11.35
C SER A 143 12.79 16.78 -11.92
N VAL A 144 13.89 16.43 -11.23
CA VAL A 144 15.25 16.73 -11.67
C VAL A 144 15.65 15.79 -12.81
N CYS A 145 15.22 14.52 -12.78
CA CYS A 145 15.44 13.58 -13.88
C CYS A 145 14.82 14.10 -15.18
N VAL A 146 13.58 14.59 -15.13
CA VAL A 146 12.90 15.18 -16.29
C VAL A 146 13.63 16.42 -16.80
N GLN A 147 14.05 17.33 -15.91
CA GLN A 147 14.82 18.51 -16.30
C GLN A 147 16.16 18.14 -16.96
N LEU A 148 16.83 17.09 -16.48
CA LEU A 148 18.10 16.63 -17.05
C LEU A 148 17.93 15.90 -18.38
N ALA A 149 16.83 15.15 -18.55
CA ALA A 149 16.53 14.40 -19.77
C ALA A 149 16.05 15.31 -20.91
N THR A 150 15.43 16.45 -20.60
CA THR A 150 14.98 17.46 -21.58
C THR A 150 16.10 18.42 -21.99
N ALA A 151 17.17 18.53 -21.20
CA ALA A 151 18.29 19.42 -21.49
C ALA A 151 19.20 18.84 -22.59
N PRO A 152 19.89 19.68 -23.39
CA PRO A 152 20.83 19.22 -24.40
C PRO A 152 21.96 18.38 -23.76
N PRO A 153 22.45 17.33 -24.45
CA PRO A 153 23.39 16.37 -23.88
C PRO A 153 24.72 17.06 -23.50
N LYS A 154 25.04 17.06 -22.21
CA LYS A 154 26.33 17.51 -21.66
C LYS A 154 27.05 16.34 -20.99
N LEU A 155 28.38 16.27 -21.07
CA LEU A 155 29.20 15.20 -20.49
C LEU A 155 28.86 14.91 -19.01
N PHE A 156 28.68 15.94 -18.18
CA PHE A 156 28.35 15.78 -16.77
C PHE A 156 26.86 15.50 -16.49
N ALA A 157 25.97 15.76 -17.45
CA ALA A 157 24.53 15.58 -17.27
C ALA A 157 24.17 14.10 -17.03
N ARG A 158 24.86 13.17 -17.71
CA ARG A 158 24.65 11.71 -17.52
C ARG A 158 24.97 11.26 -16.10
N ARG A 159 26.01 11.81 -15.46
CA ARG A 159 26.37 11.48 -14.06
C ARG A 159 25.32 12.04 -13.09
N LEU A 160 24.88 13.29 -13.29
CA LEU A 160 23.85 13.90 -12.45
C LEU A 160 22.52 13.16 -12.60
N LEU A 161 22.16 12.76 -13.83
CA LEU A 161 20.95 12.01 -14.12
C LEU A 161 20.99 10.64 -13.44
N ALA A 162 22.11 9.92 -13.52
CA ALA A 162 22.26 8.64 -12.84
C ALA A 162 22.08 8.75 -11.31
N ILE A 163 22.61 9.81 -10.68
CA ILE A 163 22.40 10.06 -9.25
C ILE A 163 20.92 10.33 -8.97
N ALA A 164 20.30 11.25 -9.71
CA ALA A 164 18.90 11.61 -9.52
C ALA A 164 17.96 10.40 -9.72
N LEU A 165 18.18 9.59 -10.76
CA LEU A 165 17.44 8.37 -11.03
C LEU A 165 17.58 7.36 -9.89
N HIS A 166 18.81 7.10 -9.45
CA HIS A 166 19.05 6.21 -8.33
C HIS A 166 18.33 6.70 -7.07
N ARG A 167 18.36 8.00 -6.76
CA ARG A 167 17.70 8.54 -5.55
C ARG A 167 16.18 8.52 -5.65
N GLY A 168 15.62 8.82 -6.83
CA GLY A 168 14.18 8.73 -7.07
C GLY A 168 13.66 7.31 -6.94
N ILE A 169 14.35 6.34 -7.57
CA ILE A 169 14.00 4.91 -7.47
C ILE A 169 14.18 4.43 -6.03
N ASP A 170 15.22 4.86 -5.31
CA ASP A 170 15.42 4.54 -3.89
C ASP A 170 14.32 5.11 -2.98
N GLY A 171 13.83 6.32 -3.26
CA GLY A 171 12.70 6.92 -2.55
C GLY A 171 11.44 6.07 -2.67
N TYR A 172 11.06 5.70 -3.90
CA TYR A 172 9.93 4.79 -4.14
C TYR A 172 10.17 3.39 -3.56
N ARG A 173 11.39 2.85 -3.65
CA ARG A 173 11.76 1.58 -3.02
C ARG A 173 11.47 1.60 -1.52
N ARG A 174 11.93 2.63 -0.81
CA ARG A 174 11.74 2.78 0.65
C ARG A 174 10.27 2.92 1.00
N GLN A 175 9.55 3.74 0.23
CA GLN A 175 8.10 3.95 0.39
C GLN A 175 7.32 2.64 0.20
N ILE A 176 7.60 1.87 -0.85
CA ILE A 176 6.93 0.59 -1.11
C ILE A 176 7.26 -0.42 -0.02
N PHE A 177 8.54 -0.50 0.39
CA PHE A 177 8.99 -1.42 1.42
C PHE A 177 8.28 -1.16 2.75
N ILE A 178 8.29 0.08 3.24
CA ILE A 178 7.63 0.41 4.50
C ILE A 178 6.11 0.21 4.45
N SER A 179 5.46 0.53 3.33
CA SER A 179 4.03 0.24 3.18
C SER A 179 3.74 -1.25 3.36
N ASN A 180 4.52 -2.14 2.72
CA ASN A 180 4.33 -3.58 2.87
C ASN A 180 4.58 -4.07 4.31
N LEU A 181 5.65 -3.57 4.94
CA LEU A 181 6.05 -3.97 6.30
C LEU A 181 4.94 -3.75 7.34
N PHE A 182 4.15 -2.70 7.15
CA PHE A 182 3.04 -2.32 8.03
C PHE A 182 1.67 -2.59 7.42
N PHE A 183 1.60 -3.48 6.41
CA PHE A 183 0.38 -3.92 5.76
C PHE A 183 -0.48 -2.79 5.16
N LEU A 184 0.15 -1.69 4.77
CA LEU A 184 -0.47 -0.61 4.01
C LEU A 184 -0.37 -0.87 2.51
N ALA A 185 -1.38 -0.45 1.75
CA ALA A 185 -1.23 -0.38 0.31
C ALA A 185 -0.16 0.63 -0.08
N SER A 186 0.57 0.31 -1.15
CA SER A 186 1.47 1.26 -1.77
C SER A 186 0.64 2.46 -2.30
N PRO A 187 1.03 3.71 -2.01
CA PRO A 187 0.32 4.88 -2.52
C PRO A 187 0.19 4.87 -4.04
N LYS A 188 -0.91 5.44 -4.54
CA LYS A 188 -1.24 5.42 -5.97
C LYS A 188 -0.15 6.07 -6.84
N GLY A 189 0.22 5.37 -7.90
CA GLY A 189 1.25 5.73 -8.86
C GLY A 189 2.68 5.44 -8.42
N SER A 190 2.91 4.80 -7.27
CA SER A 190 4.28 4.56 -6.77
C SER A 190 5.06 3.61 -7.68
N TRP A 191 4.44 2.50 -8.09
CA TRP A 191 5.06 1.52 -8.98
C TRP A 191 5.21 2.08 -10.38
N GLY A 192 4.16 2.70 -10.92
CA GLY A 192 4.17 3.28 -12.26
C GLY A 192 5.24 4.36 -12.41
N ARG A 193 5.41 5.24 -11.41
CA ARG A 193 6.47 6.26 -11.43
C ARG A 193 7.86 5.64 -11.28
N MET A 194 8.05 4.69 -10.35
CA MET A 194 9.33 4.00 -10.17
C MET A 194 9.77 3.24 -11.44
N GLN A 195 8.83 2.55 -12.09
CA GLN A 195 9.05 1.84 -13.35
C GLN A 195 9.38 2.81 -14.49
N ARG A 196 8.70 3.96 -14.59
CA ARG A 196 9.03 4.99 -15.59
C ARG A 196 10.41 5.61 -15.37
N LEU A 197 10.85 5.81 -14.12
CA LEU A 197 12.23 6.21 -13.84
C LEU A 197 13.22 5.14 -14.31
N LEU A 198 12.93 3.86 -14.09
CA LEU A 198 13.77 2.78 -14.63
C LEU A 198 13.77 2.77 -16.15
N GLN A 199 12.62 2.95 -16.80
CA GLN A 199 12.53 3.07 -18.25
C GLN A 199 13.41 4.21 -18.76
N LEU A 200 13.33 5.39 -18.15
CA LEU A 200 14.19 6.52 -18.48
C LEU A 200 15.68 6.18 -18.29
N ALA A 201 16.03 5.45 -17.23
CA ALA A 201 17.40 4.99 -17.03
C ALA A 201 17.89 4.06 -18.15
N ARG A 202 17.02 3.21 -18.69
CA ARG A 202 17.32 2.28 -19.79
C ARG A 202 17.45 3.01 -21.13
N GLU A 203 16.52 3.91 -21.43
CA GLU A 203 16.56 4.77 -22.64
C GLU A 203 17.82 5.64 -22.68
N GLN A 204 18.33 6.05 -21.52
CA GLN A 204 19.55 6.83 -21.38
C GLN A 204 20.82 5.97 -21.19
N HIS A 205 20.68 4.63 -21.24
CA HIS A 205 21.76 3.65 -21.05
C HIS A 205 22.57 3.83 -19.75
N VAL A 206 21.92 4.28 -18.67
CA VAL A 206 22.53 4.46 -17.34
C VAL A 206 22.00 3.50 -16.28
N ASP A 207 21.02 2.64 -16.60
CA ASP A 207 20.42 1.66 -15.69
C ASP A 207 21.46 0.74 -15.01
N ARG A 208 22.52 0.35 -15.74
CA ARG A 208 23.61 -0.49 -15.22
C ARG A 208 24.74 0.31 -14.54
N ARG A 209 24.69 1.64 -14.57
CA ARG A 209 25.72 2.49 -13.97
C ARG A 209 25.71 2.34 -12.45
N ARG A 210 26.90 2.22 -11.86
CA ARG A 210 27.04 2.19 -10.40
C ARG A 210 26.97 3.60 -9.82
N VAL A 211 26.19 3.77 -8.76
CA VAL A 211 26.08 5.01 -8.00
C VAL A 211 26.49 4.72 -6.55
N SER A 212 27.32 5.59 -5.98
CA SER A 212 27.68 5.52 -4.56
C SER A 212 26.58 6.13 -3.71
N ASP A 213 26.26 5.51 -2.59
CA ASP A 213 25.35 6.03 -1.59
C ASP A 213 25.96 5.93 -0.19
N ARG A 214 26.38 7.09 0.34
CA ARG A 214 26.95 7.17 1.69
C ARG A 214 25.89 6.97 2.77
N LEU A 215 24.61 7.14 2.43
CA LEU A 215 23.47 6.96 3.32
C LEU A 215 22.82 5.58 3.15
N ALA A 216 23.47 4.67 2.43
CA ALA A 216 23.01 3.29 2.33
C ALA A 216 23.18 2.59 3.68
N ASP A 217 22.05 2.12 4.19
CA ASP A 217 21.97 1.24 5.34
C ASP A 217 21.84 -0.23 4.86
N PRO A 218 22.86 -1.08 5.10
CA PRO A 218 22.81 -2.50 4.78
C PRO A 218 21.70 -3.26 5.48
N VAL A 219 21.30 -2.85 6.69
CA VAL A 219 20.22 -3.48 7.47
C VAL A 219 18.88 -3.20 6.78
N ALA A 220 18.69 -1.99 6.27
CA ALA A 220 17.59 -1.63 5.37
C ALA A 220 17.75 -2.14 3.93
N GLY A 221 18.65 -3.12 3.70
CA GLY A 221 18.89 -3.77 2.41
C GLY A 221 19.47 -2.86 1.34
N SER A 222 20.03 -1.70 1.71
CA SER A 222 20.62 -0.74 0.77
C SER A 222 22.11 -1.01 0.57
N LEU A 223 22.61 -0.83 -0.66
CA LEU A 223 24.03 -1.02 -0.97
C LEU A 223 24.75 0.32 -1.10
N ARG A 224 25.92 0.44 -0.46
CA ARG A 224 26.80 1.60 -0.61
C ARG A 224 27.22 1.85 -2.06
N TRP A 225 27.27 0.79 -2.86
CA TRP A 225 27.54 0.84 -4.28
C TRP A 225 26.61 -0.15 -4.99
N GLY A 226 25.73 0.37 -5.85
CA GLY A 226 24.74 -0.46 -6.56
C GLY A 226 24.48 0.06 -7.96
N LYS A 227 24.00 -0.83 -8.84
CA LYS A 227 23.46 -0.42 -10.15
C LYS A 227 22.10 0.25 -9.94
N ILE A 228 21.73 1.21 -10.78
CA ILE A 228 20.40 1.84 -10.71
C ILE A 228 19.29 0.78 -10.83
N SER A 229 19.41 -0.15 -11.78
CA SER A 229 18.47 -1.25 -11.97
C SER A 229 18.36 -2.18 -10.77
N GLN A 230 19.44 -2.35 -9.99
CA GLN A 230 19.44 -3.21 -8.82
C GLN A 230 18.49 -2.72 -7.72
N VAL A 231 18.35 -1.40 -7.56
CA VAL A 231 17.43 -0.79 -6.59
C VAL A 231 15.98 -1.19 -6.92
N TYR A 232 15.61 -1.16 -8.20
CA TYR A 232 14.31 -1.64 -8.68
C TYR A 232 14.16 -3.15 -8.53
N LEU A 233 15.16 -3.91 -8.93
CA LEU A 233 15.11 -5.38 -8.91
C LEU A 233 14.91 -5.93 -7.50
N GLN A 234 15.54 -5.33 -6.48
CA GLN A 234 15.30 -5.72 -5.09
C GLN A 234 13.82 -5.58 -4.71
N THR A 235 13.21 -4.43 -5.02
CA THR A 235 11.79 -4.16 -4.72
C THR A 235 10.87 -5.07 -5.53
N ALA A 236 11.18 -5.28 -6.80
CA ALA A 236 10.43 -6.15 -7.70
C ALA A 236 10.40 -7.60 -7.20
N LEU A 237 11.56 -8.15 -6.84
CA LEU A 237 11.66 -9.49 -6.26
C LEU A 237 10.84 -9.57 -4.97
N PHE A 238 11.11 -8.67 -4.00
CA PHE A 238 10.40 -8.66 -2.72
C PHE A 238 8.89 -8.60 -2.86
N ALA A 239 8.36 -7.64 -3.62
CA ALA A 239 6.91 -7.46 -3.74
C ALA A 239 6.24 -8.56 -4.57
N SER A 240 6.93 -9.14 -5.56
CA SER A 240 6.40 -10.27 -6.35
C SER A 240 6.23 -11.56 -5.54
N ALA A 241 6.93 -11.65 -4.41
CA ALA A 241 6.87 -12.78 -3.49
C ALA A 241 5.69 -12.70 -2.49
N ASN A 242 4.78 -11.73 -2.65
CA ASN A 242 3.64 -11.50 -1.75
C ASN A 242 4.04 -11.40 -0.25
N PRO A 243 4.88 -10.41 0.12
CA PRO A 243 5.46 -10.33 1.47
C PRO A 243 4.42 -10.15 2.57
N MET A 244 3.24 -9.62 2.26
CA MET A 244 2.11 -9.50 3.21
C MET A 244 1.52 -10.84 3.68
N GLN A 245 1.99 -11.97 3.15
CA GLN A 245 1.65 -13.31 3.64
C GLN A 245 2.69 -13.85 4.63
N LEU A 246 3.72 -13.07 4.93
CA LEU A 246 4.82 -13.43 5.82
C LEU A 246 4.74 -12.59 7.10
N ALA A 247 5.23 -13.16 8.20
CA ALA A 247 5.43 -12.41 9.43
C ALA A 247 6.46 -11.28 9.21
N THR A 248 6.41 -10.22 10.02
CA THR A 248 7.25 -9.05 9.77
C THR A 248 8.75 -9.34 9.84
N ALA A 249 9.17 -10.26 10.73
CA ALA A 249 10.56 -10.72 10.81
C ALA A 249 11.00 -11.42 9.51
N GLU A 250 10.14 -12.28 8.95
CA GLU A 250 10.37 -12.95 7.66
C GLU A 250 10.41 -11.94 6.50
N GLN A 251 9.55 -10.92 6.51
CA GLN A 251 9.60 -9.84 5.51
C GLN A 251 10.96 -9.12 5.53
N LEU A 252 11.50 -8.83 6.72
CA LEU A 252 12.83 -8.21 6.85
C LEU A 252 13.94 -9.13 6.32
N GLN A 253 13.88 -10.42 6.64
CA GLN A 253 14.86 -11.40 6.13
C GLN A 253 14.76 -11.58 4.60
N LEU A 254 13.53 -11.67 4.06
CA LEU A 254 13.28 -11.73 2.63
C LEU A 254 13.81 -10.49 1.92
N TRP A 255 13.64 -9.30 2.49
CA TRP A 255 14.16 -8.05 1.94
C TRP A 255 15.69 -8.06 1.78
N GLN A 256 16.40 -8.57 2.79
CA GLN A 256 17.86 -8.73 2.74
C GLN A 256 18.27 -9.76 1.67
N CYS A 257 17.54 -10.88 1.56
CA CYS A 257 17.77 -11.88 0.52
C CYS A 257 17.57 -11.29 -0.88
N CYS A 258 16.49 -10.55 -1.09
CA CYS A 258 16.18 -9.88 -2.35
C CYS A 258 17.27 -8.88 -2.75
N GLY A 259 17.91 -8.20 -1.80
CA GLY A 259 19.05 -7.31 -2.09
C GLY A 259 20.24 -8.06 -2.69
N ARG A 260 20.55 -9.25 -2.18
CA ARG A 260 21.62 -10.13 -2.70
C ARG A 260 21.24 -10.76 -4.03
N TRP A 261 19.98 -11.16 -4.20
CA TRP A 261 19.47 -11.76 -5.42
C TRP A 261 19.40 -10.75 -6.57
N ALA A 262 18.98 -9.52 -6.28
CA ALA A 262 18.93 -8.42 -7.24
C ALA A 262 20.29 -8.12 -7.89
N ALA A 263 21.40 -8.34 -7.19
CA ALA A 263 22.75 -8.10 -7.71
C ALA A 263 23.09 -8.92 -8.98
N LYS A 264 22.49 -10.10 -9.09
CA LYS A 264 22.72 -11.06 -10.17
C LYS A 264 21.48 -11.30 -11.05
N THR A 265 20.44 -10.50 -10.83
CA THR A 265 19.20 -10.53 -11.61
C THR A 265 19.33 -9.60 -12.82
N SER A 266 18.74 -10.00 -13.95
CA SER A 266 18.76 -9.22 -15.20
C SER A 266 17.35 -8.81 -15.62
N LEU A 267 17.28 -7.69 -16.35
CA LEU A 267 16.09 -7.24 -17.07
C LEU A 267 16.19 -7.74 -18.51
N LEU A 268 15.09 -8.27 -19.05
CA LEU A 268 14.98 -8.73 -20.42
C LEU A 268 13.88 -7.93 -21.13
N ASP A 269 14.10 -7.57 -22.39
CA ASP A 269 13.13 -6.83 -23.19
C ASP A 269 11.88 -7.63 -23.51
N THR A 270 12.03 -8.93 -23.71
CA THR A 270 10.95 -9.86 -24.04
C THR A 270 10.96 -11.03 -23.06
N PRO A 271 9.79 -11.54 -22.62
CA PRO A 271 9.73 -12.78 -21.86
C PRO A 271 10.29 -13.95 -22.67
N ARG A 272 11.25 -14.70 -22.12
CA ARG A 272 11.79 -15.90 -22.77
C ARG A 272 10.83 -17.08 -22.59
N ALA A 273 10.49 -17.78 -23.66
CA ALA A 273 9.65 -18.97 -23.60
C ALA A 273 10.27 -20.03 -22.68
N GLY A 274 9.46 -20.64 -21.80
CA GLY A 274 9.89 -21.65 -20.83
C GLY A 274 10.71 -21.12 -19.64
N ALA A 275 11.13 -19.85 -19.63
CA ALA A 275 11.89 -19.28 -18.52
C ALA A 275 10.97 -18.81 -17.39
N GLN A 276 11.40 -19.06 -16.15
CA GLN A 276 10.77 -18.48 -14.97
C GLN A 276 11.09 -16.98 -14.95
N THR A 277 10.07 -16.14 -15.10
CA THR A 277 10.23 -14.68 -15.20
C THR A 277 9.16 -13.96 -14.39
N LEU A 278 9.48 -12.74 -13.95
CA LEU A 278 8.47 -11.77 -13.53
C LEU A 278 8.16 -10.84 -14.69
N LEU A 279 6.90 -10.44 -14.82
CA LEU A 279 6.38 -9.64 -15.93
C LEU A 279 5.95 -8.27 -15.41
N ALA A 280 6.61 -7.21 -15.89
CA ALA A 280 6.34 -5.82 -15.53
C ALA A 280 5.69 -5.08 -16.71
N SER A 281 4.69 -4.25 -16.42
CA SER A 281 4.02 -3.41 -17.44
C SER A 281 3.93 -1.97 -16.97
N LEU A 282 4.34 -1.03 -17.82
CA LEU A 282 4.32 0.41 -17.52
C LEU A 282 2.91 1.03 -17.47
N LYS A 283 1.90 0.25 -17.90
CA LYS A 283 0.48 0.60 -17.80
C LYS A 283 -0.09 0.30 -16.42
N LEU A 284 0.54 -0.60 -15.65
CA LEU A 284 0.02 -1.09 -14.38
C LEU A 284 0.80 -0.48 -13.22
N ASP A 285 0.10 0.04 -12.22
CA ASP A 285 0.71 0.57 -11.00
C ASP A 285 0.87 -0.53 -9.94
N GLN A 286 1.67 -1.55 -10.24
CA GLN A 286 1.79 -2.73 -9.39
C GLN A 286 3.17 -3.42 -9.54
N PRO A 287 3.55 -4.32 -8.60
CA PRO A 287 4.76 -5.10 -8.74
C PRO A 287 4.73 -6.04 -9.95
N PRO A 288 5.90 -6.49 -10.45
CA PRO A 288 5.98 -7.50 -11.49
C PRO A 288 5.28 -8.80 -11.09
N ILE A 289 4.54 -9.39 -12.02
CA ILE A 289 3.73 -10.59 -11.80
C ILE A 289 4.54 -11.83 -12.19
N PRO A 290 4.61 -12.88 -11.37
CA PRO A 290 5.18 -14.16 -11.81
C PRO A 290 4.49 -14.68 -13.08
N ALA A 291 5.25 -14.98 -14.12
CA ALA A 291 4.73 -15.41 -15.43
C ALA A 291 3.86 -16.68 -15.33
N VAL A 292 4.15 -17.54 -14.36
CA VAL A 292 3.37 -18.74 -14.03
C VAL A 292 1.90 -18.44 -13.74
N ARG A 293 1.60 -17.26 -13.16
CA ARG A 293 0.22 -16.82 -12.88
C ARG A 293 -0.57 -16.47 -14.14
N LEU A 294 0.11 -16.24 -15.27
CA LEU A 294 -0.51 -15.87 -16.54
C LEU A 294 -0.58 -17.01 -17.55
N GLN A 295 -0.10 -18.23 -17.21
CA GLN A 295 -0.06 -19.37 -18.14
C GLN A 295 -1.44 -19.70 -18.75
N HIS A 296 -2.52 -19.54 -17.98
CA HIS A 296 -3.89 -19.79 -18.42
C HIS A 296 -4.68 -18.50 -18.69
N SER A 297 -3.98 -17.38 -18.90
CA SER A 297 -4.60 -16.08 -19.18
C SER A 297 -4.52 -15.76 -20.67
N ARG A 298 -5.59 -15.17 -21.22
CA ARG A 298 -5.63 -14.70 -22.62
C ARG A 298 -5.00 -13.31 -22.82
N VAL A 299 -4.27 -12.81 -21.82
CA VAL A 299 -3.67 -11.48 -21.84
C VAL A 299 -2.54 -11.42 -22.86
N ASP A 300 -2.56 -10.37 -23.69
CA ASP A 300 -1.48 -10.10 -24.63
C ASP A 300 -0.14 -9.90 -23.93
N ARG A 301 0.86 -10.70 -24.33
CA ARG A 301 2.24 -10.63 -23.82
C ARG A 301 2.98 -9.37 -24.26
N GLY A 302 2.48 -8.67 -25.28
CA GLY A 302 3.01 -7.37 -25.73
C GLY A 302 3.05 -6.32 -24.61
N HIS A 303 2.12 -6.39 -23.63
CA HIS A 303 2.11 -5.47 -22.48
C HIS A 303 3.28 -5.63 -21.52
N PHE A 304 4.01 -6.74 -21.59
CA PHE A 304 5.17 -7.07 -20.75
C PHE A 304 6.47 -7.05 -21.55
N THR A 305 6.44 -6.50 -22.76
CA THR A 305 7.57 -6.41 -23.69
C THR A 305 7.97 -4.96 -23.90
N ALA A 306 9.26 -4.68 -24.07
CA ALA A 306 9.73 -3.33 -24.35
C ALA A 306 9.10 -2.78 -25.65
N PRO A 307 8.69 -1.49 -25.71
CA PRO A 307 8.82 -0.45 -24.68
C PRO A 307 7.61 -0.36 -23.72
N GLN A 308 6.62 -1.25 -23.78
CA GLN A 308 5.42 -1.21 -22.94
C GLN A 308 5.63 -1.82 -21.54
N GLY A 309 6.67 -2.63 -21.40
CA GLY A 309 7.03 -3.34 -20.18
C GLY A 309 8.38 -4.02 -20.32
N TRP A 310 8.64 -5.00 -19.47
CA TRP A 310 9.82 -5.87 -19.56
C TRP A 310 9.60 -7.11 -18.70
N SER A 311 10.54 -8.05 -18.79
CA SER A 311 10.60 -9.18 -17.89
C SER A 311 11.85 -9.15 -17.00
N VAL A 312 11.75 -9.79 -15.85
CA VAL A 312 12.84 -9.99 -14.88
C VAL A 312 13.18 -11.47 -14.87
N ASP A 313 14.44 -11.82 -15.12
CA ASP A 313 14.89 -13.21 -15.13
C ASP A 313 14.98 -13.78 -13.71
N LEU A 314 14.22 -14.84 -13.41
CA LEU A 314 14.23 -15.50 -12.11
C LEU A 314 15.20 -16.68 -12.03
N ASN A 315 15.89 -17.06 -13.11
CA ASN A 315 16.79 -18.22 -13.09
C ASN A 315 17.83 -18.13 -11.98
N HIS A 316 18.52 -16.99 -11.86
CA HIS A 316 19.54 -16.80 -10.84
C HIS A 316 18.95 -16.65 -9.41
N PRO A 317 17.90 -15.83 -9.17
CA PRO A 317 17.18 -15.81 -7.90
C PRO A 317 16.74 -17.20 -7.43
N LEU A 318 16.12 -18.01 -8.29
CA LEU A 318 15.67 -19.35 -7.96
C LEU A 318 16.83 -20.29 -7.62
N GLN A 319 17.93 -20.24 -8.36
CA GLN A 319 19.13 -21.01 -8.02
C GLN A 319 19.71 -20.62 -6.65
N GLN A 320 19.74 -19.32 -6.32
CA GLN A 320 20.20 -18.85 -5.00
C GLN A 320 19.24 -19.26 -3.88
N LEU A 321 17.94 -19.20 -4.15
CA LEU A 321 16.90 -19.66 -3.24
C LEU A 321 17.07 -21.16 -2.97
N GLN A 322 17.21 -21.99 -4.00
CA GLN A 322 17.43 -23.43 -3.85
C GLN A 322 18.70 -23.76 -3.05
N ARG A 323 19.80 -23.00 -3.26
CA ARG A 323 21.01 -23.15 -2.44
C ARG A 323 20.76 -22.78 -0.97
N ARG A 324 19.95 -21.75 -0.71
CA ARG A 324 19.54 -21.37 0.65
C ARG A 324 18.62 -22.38 1.29
N LEU A 325 17.73 -23.03 0.54
CA LEU A 325 16.91 -24.13 1.07
C LEU A 325 17.76 -25.32 1.55
N ARG A 326 18.89 -25.61 0.89
CA ARG A 326 19.84 -26.66 1.34
C ARG A 326 20.62 -26.25 2.59
N HIS A 327 20.88 -24.96 2.75
CA HIS A 327 21.61 -24.39 3.88
C HIS A 327 20.91 -23.11 4.38
N PRO A 328 19.81 -23.26 5.15
CA PRO A 328 18.96 -22.13 5.54
C PRO A 328 19.67 -21.13 6.46
N GLY A 329 20.53 -21.63 7.36
CA GLY A 329 21.04 -20.81 8.47
C GLY A 329 19.88 -20.36 9.35
N ASP A 330 19.86 -19.08 9.71
CA ASP A 330 18.80 -18.48 10.56
C ASP A 330 17.52 -18.10 9.78
N ILE A 331 17.45 -18.44 8.49
CA ILE A 331 16.32 -18.11 7.63
C ILE A 331 15.29 -19.24 7.68
N PRO A 332 14.01 -18.96 8.00
CA PRO A 332 12.95 -19.96 7.98
C PRO A 332 12.81 -20.63 6.62
N THR A 333 12.83 -21.97 6.62
CA THR A 333 12.65 -22.78 5.42
C THR A 333 11.28 -22.59 4.78
N ASP A 334 10.25 -22.42 5.60
CA ASP A 334 8.86 -22.29 5.14
C ASP A 334 8.68 -21.02 4.29
N MET A 335 9.25 -19.90 4.74
CA MET A 335 9.31 -18.66 3.97
C MET A 335 9.99 -18.90 2.60
N LEU A 336 11.15 -19.58 2.57
CA LEU A 336 11.86 -19.84 1.31
C LEU A 336 11.07 -20.74 0.36
N GLN A 337 10.42 -21.80 0.88
CA GLN A 337 9.56 -22.69 0.11
C GLN A 337 8.33 -21.95 -0.44
N GLN A 338 7.73 -21.06 0.36
CA GLN A 338 6.62 -20.21 -0.08
C GLN A 338 7.05 -19.31 -1.25
N VAL A 339 8.20 -18.64 -1.14
CA VAL A 339 8.73 -17.80 -2.24
C VAL A 339 9.01 -18.64 -3.49
N GLN A 340 9.62 -19.83 -3.33
CA GLN A 340 9.85 -20.75 -4.45
C GLN A 340 8.54 -21.11 -5.15
N SER A 341 7.51 -21.46 -4.38
CA SER A 341 6.21 -21.86 -4.94
C SER A 341 5.56 -20.74 -5.76
N ILE A 342 5.71 -19.49 -5.32
CA ILE A 342 5.16 -18.31 -6.00
C ILE A 342 5.89 -18.03 -7.31
N TRP A 343 7.21 -18.21 -7.35
CA TRP A 343 8.05 -17.87 -8.50
C TRP A 343 8.20 -18.99 -9.52
N ALA A 344 8.40 -20.23 -9.07
CA ALA A 344 8.65 -21.39 -9.94
C ALA A 344 7.35 -22.05 -10.43
N GLY A 345 6.22 -21.84 -9.72
CA GLY A 345 4.93 -22.41 -10.10
C GLY A 345 4.88 -23.94 -10.04
N GLU A 346 5.36 -24.53 -8.94
CA GLU A 346 5.27 -25.98 -8.72
C GLU A 346 3.88 -26.44 -8.23
N LYS A 347 3.58 -27.71 -8.53
CA LYS A 347 2.28 -28.38 -8.43
C LYS A 347 1.72 -28.35 -7.01
N SER A 348 0.50 -27.84 -6.88
CA SER A 348 -0.40 -28.06 -5.75
C SER A 348 0.06 -27.44 -4.42
N ARG A 349 -0.55 -26.29 -4.09
CA ARG A 349 -0.97 -26.09 -2.70
C ARG A 349 -1.68 -27.38 -2.26
N SER A 350 -1.39 -27.88 -1.07
CA SER A 350 -1.87 -29.14 -0.50
C SER A 350 -3.41 -29.35 -0.52
N GLY A 351 -4.21 -28.32 -0.83
CA GLY A 351 -5.63 -28.45 -1.13
C GLY A 351 -5.90 -28.55 -2.64
N GLN A 352 -6.54 -29.64 -3.06
CA GLN A 352 -7.03 -29.82 -4.43
C GLN A 352 -7.95 -28.66 -4.81
N ARG A 353 -7.45 -27.74 -5.65
CA ARG A 353 -8.24 -26.62 -6.13
C ARG A 353 -9.17 -27.11 -7.22
N THR A 354 -10.47 -27.05 -6.95
CA THR A 354 -11.48 -27.41 -7.94
C THR A 354 -11.69 -26.21 -8.86
N PRO A 355 -11.53 -26.33 -10.18
CA PRO A 355 -11.92 -25.27 -11.12
C PRO A 355 -13.45 -25.17 -11.13
N VAL A 356 -13.98 -23.97 -10.97
CA VAL A 356 -15.42 -23.75 -10.77
C VAL A 356 -16.00 -22.87 -11.88
N ASN A 357 -15.32 -21.76 -12.21
CA ASN A 357 -15.73 -20.78 -13.22
C ASN A 357 -17.21 -20.32 -13.12
N ILE A 358 -17.69 -20.09 -11.89
CA ILE A 358 -19.08 -19.67 -11.59
C ILE A 358 -19.13 -18.15 -11.40
N ARG A 359 -20.23 -17.51 -11.81
CA ARG A 359 -20.48 -16.10 -11.50
C ARG A 359 -20.85 -15.95 -10.03
N CYS A 360 -20.21 -15.02 -9.34
CA CYS A 360 -20.53 -14.68 -7.96
C CYS A 360 -20.56 -13.16 -7.79
N GLN A 361 -20.98 -12.72 -6.60
CA GLN A 361 -20.91 -11.31 -6.20
C GLN A 361 -19.92 -11.15 -5.06
N VAL A 362 -19.23 -10.02 -5.03
CA VAL A 362 -18.23 -9.69 -4.02
C VAL A 362 -18.53 -8.33 -3.42
N VAL A 363 -18.50 -8.24 -2.10
CA VAL A 363 -18.52 -6.96 -1.36
C VAL A 363 -17.21 -6.83 -0.60
N ILE A 364 -16.70 -5.60 -0.49
CA ILE A 364 -15.38 -5.31 0.11
C ILE A 364 -15.58 -4.35 1.28
N GLY A 365 -14.88 -4.62 2.38
CA GLY A 365 -14.88 -3.79 3.58
C GLY A 365 -15.95 -4.17 4.59
N ILE A 366 -15.62 -4.00 5.88
CA ILE A 366 -16.44 -4.44 7.02
C ILE A 366 -17.87 -3.87 6.99
N SER A 367 -18.03 -2.58 6.65
CA SER A 367 -19.36 -1.96 6.60
C SER A 367 -20.27 -2.53 5.52
N ALA A 368 -19.71 -2.81 4.33
CA ALA A 368 -20.48 -3.39 3.22
C ALA A 368 -20.87 -4.82 3.55
N ILE A 369 -19.95 -5.60 4.13
CA ILE A 369 -20.22 -6.97 4.60
C ILE A 369 -21.34 -6.94 5.66
N CYS A 370 -21.22 -6.11 6.70
CA CYS A 370 -22.23 -6.01 7.74
C CYS A 370 -23.61 -5.59 7.21
N HIS A 371 -23.65 -4.69 6.22
CA HIS A 371 -24.90 -4.29 5.57
C HIS A 371 -25.60 -5.48 4.90
N HIS A 372 -24.85 -6.30 4.15
CA HIS A 372 -25.42 -7.45 3.43
C HIS A 372 -25.75 -8.64 4.33
N LEU A 373 -24.96 -8.92 5.36
CA LEU A 373 -25.27 -9.95 6.36
C LEU A 373 -26.59 -9.65 7.10
N LYS A 374 -26.86 -8.37 7.42
CA LYS A 374 -28.11 -7.97 8.08
C LYS A 374 -29.36 -8.14 7.21
N LEU A 375 -29.22 -8.02 5.89
CA LEU A 375 -30.32 -8.21 4.94
C LEU A 375 -30.62 -9.71 4.71
N GLY A 376 -29.63 -10.58 4.91
CA GLY A 376 -29.71 -12.00 4.59
C GLY A 376 -30.47 -12.89 5.58
N ASN A 377 -31.00 -12.35 6.69
CA ASN A 377 -31.59 -13.15 7.78
C ASN A 377 -30.68 -14.31 8.26
N GLU A 378 -29.35 -14.18 8.16
CA GLU A 378 -28.43 -15.20 8.66
C GLU A 378 -28.46 -15.19 10.19
N THR A 379 -28.88 -16.32 10.78
CA THR A 379 -28.91 -16.51 12.22
C THR A 379 -27.48 -16.54 12.78
N ALA A 380 -27.16 -15.59 13.64
CA ALA A 380 -25.88 -15.52 14.32
C ALA A 380 -25.63 -16.77 15.19
N PRO A 381 -24.38 -17.12 15.50
CA PRO A 381 -24.10 -18.03 16.61
C PRO A 381 -24.79 -17.48 17.86
N GLU A 382 -25.65 -18.31 18.47
CA GLU A 382 -26.53 -17.91 19.56
C GLU A 382 -25.70 -17.58 20.79
N ILE A 383 -25.69 -16.32 21.20
CA ILE A 383 -25.01 -15.86 22.40
C ILE A 383 -25.91 -16.20 23.62
N ALA A 384 -26.11 -17.48 23.92
CA ALA A 384 -26.64 -17.92 25.20
C ALA A 384 -25.44 -18.16 26.13
N ALA A 385 -25.22 -17.44 27.23
CA ALA A 385 -26.17 -17.10 28.28
C ALA A 385 -25.97 -15.68 28.85
N THR A 386 -27.06 -15.22 29.47
CA THR A 386 -27.19 -14.19 30.52
C THR A 386 -27.49 -12.72 30.14
N PHE A 387 -28.68 -12.30 30.60
CA PHE A 387 -29.14 -11.00 31.12
C PHE A 387 -29.86 -9.95 30.25
N ASP A 388 -30.79 -9.32 30.97
CA ASP A 388 -31.90 -8.44 30.61
C ASP A 388 -31.53 -6.99 30.26
N ALA A 389 -32.45 -6.38 29.53
CA ALA A 389 -32.33 -5.10 28.85
C ALA A 389 -32.53 -3.85 29.75
N SER A 390 -31.84 -2.76 29.40
CA SER A 390 -32.39 -1.39 29.58
C SER A 390 -31.72 -0.35 28.64
N LYS A 391 -32.56 0.60 28.21
CA LYS A 391 -32.40 1.56 27.09
C LYS A 391 -31.70 2.87 27.47
N SER A 392 -31.21 3.60 26.43
CA SER A 392 -30.92 5.06 26.32
C SER A 392 -29.50 5.29 25.75
N GLY A 393 -29.15 6.23 24.87
CA GLY A 393 -29.80 7.40 24.25
C GLY A 393 -28.69 8.37 23.78
N ALA A 394 -28.78 8.89 22.54
CA ALA A 394 -28.14 10.10 21.96
C ALA A 394 -26.57 10.25 21.94
N THR A 395 -25.91 10.16 20.77
CA THR A 395 -25.47 11.22 19.81
C THR A 395 -24.10 11.87 20.10
N GLY A 396 -23.18 11.77 19.15
CA GLY A 396 -22.10 12.77 18.95
C GLY A 396 -20.87 12.23 18.22
N GLY A 397 -20.90 12.28 16.88
CA GLY A 397 -19.81 11.79 16.04
C GLY A 397 -18.72 12.83 15.80
N ASN A 398 -17.51 12.54 16.24
CA ASN A 398 -16.31 13.30 15.85
C ASN A 398 -15.58 12.57 14.72
N SER A 399 -15.63 13.19 13.54
CA SER A 399 -14.74 12.94 12.41
C SER A 399 -13.30 13.19 12.83
N LEU A 400 -12.37 12.32 12.41
CA LEU A 400 -10.93 12.51 12.59
C LEU A 400 -10.45 13.62 11.66
N VAL A 401 -10.54 14.86 12.14
CA VAL A 401 -9.91 16.04 11.53
C VAL A 401 -8.44 16.04 11.97
N MET A 402 -7.53 16.01 10.99
CA MET A 402 -6.12 16.28 11.24
C MET A 402 -5.91 17.79 11.36
N ASP A 403 -5.74 18.28 12.59
CA ASP A 403 -5.17 19.61 12.80
C ASP A 403 -3.64 19.54 12.67
N VAL A 404 -3.11 20.21 11.66
CA VAL A 404 -1.67 20.46 11.51
C VAL A 404 -1.48 21.95 11.28
N ASP A 405 -0.87 22.63 12.26
CA ASP A 405 -0.42 24.01 12.11
C ASP A 405 0.74 24.08 11.10
N THR A 406 0.44 24.45 9.87
CA THR A 406 1.47 24.93 8.92
C THR A 406 1.65 26.44 9.05
N VAL A 407 2.90 26.88 9.01
CA VAL A 407 3.27 28.31 9.08
C VAL A 407 3.49 28.84 7.67
N ASP A 408 2.88 29.98 7.36
CA ASP A 408 3.25 30.78 6.19
C ASP A 408 4.55 31.54 6.50
N PHE A 409 5.63 31.16 5.83
CA PHE A 409 6.97 31.72 6.08
C PHE A 409 7.17 33.15 5.56
N HIS A 410 6.23 33.71 4.79
CA HIS A 410 6.28 35.13 4.40
C HIS A 410 5.67 36.04 5.48
N SER A 411 4.65 35.54 6.20
CA SER A 411 3.90 36.33 7.18
C SER A 411 4.15 35.93 8.63
N GLY A 412 4.81 34.79 8.88
CA GLY A 412 5.02 34.24 10.22
C GLY A 412 3.71 33.80 10.91
N ARG A 413 2.58 33.85 10.19
CA ARG A 413 1.25 33.50 10.71
C ARG A 413 1.00 32.00 10.56
N THR A 414 0.28 31.45 11.52
CA THR A 414 -0.37 30.15 11.37
C THR A 414 -1.41 30.29 10.25
N LEU A 415 -1.33 29.44 9.23
CA LEU A 415 -2.40 29.35 8.24
C LEU A 415 -3.56 28.57 8.89
N PRO A 416 -4.82 29.04 8.78
CA PRO A 416 -5.96 28.25 9.23
C PRO A 416 -6.02 26.97 8.40
N SER A 417 -5.95 25.83 9.10
CA SER A 417 -6.36 24.50 8.62
C SER A 417 -5.93 24.20 7.19
N TYR A 418 -4.71 23.68 7.01
CA TYR A 418 -4.46 22.81 5.87
C TYR A 418 -5.15 21.49 6.17
N GLU A 419 -6.42 21.38 5.77
CA GLU A 419 -7.01 20.10 5.42
C GLU A 419 -5.96 19.37 4.59
N VAL A 420 -5.58 18.14 4.98
CA VAL A 420 -4.84 17.27 4.07
C VAL A 420 -5.79 17.05 2.91
N SER A 421 -5.82 18.00 1.97
CA SER A 421 -6.71 17.96 0.84
C SER A 421 -6.26 16.74 0.09
N ALA A 422 -7.11 15.73 0.19
CA ALA A 422 -6.99 14.44 -0.39
C ALA A 422 -7.20 14.58 -1.88
N GLN A 423 -6.30 15.29 -2.54
CA GLN A 423 -6.18 15.23 -3.98
C GLN A 423 -5.52 13.87 -4.30
N ASP A 424 -6.41 12.89 -4.33
CA ASP A 424 -6.37 11.53 -4.89
C ASP A 424 -5.52 10.45 -4.21
N SER A 425 -4.65 10.79 -3.24
CA SER A 425 -3.62 9.83 -2.77
C SER A 425 -3.78 9.29 -1.34
N LEU A 426 -4.43 10.01 -0.41
CA LEU A 426 -4.49 9.63 1.01
C LEU A 426 -5.84 9.02 1.46
N ASP A 427 -6.95 9.37 0.80
CA ASP A 427 -8.27 8.75 1.05
C ASP A 427 -8.26 7.22 0.87
N ASN A 428 -7.27 6.72 0.14
CA ASN A 428 -7.04 5.30 -0.12
C ASN A 428 -6.20 4.58 0.95
N LEU A 429 -5.58 5.31 1.89
CA LEU A 429 -4.72 4.78 2.97
C LEU A 429 -5.40 4.79 4.35
N LEU A 430 -6.47 5.57 4.50
CA LEU A 430 -7.29 5.60 5.70
C LEU A 430 -8.59 4.83 5.41
N PRO A 431 -8.94 3.81 6.21
CA PRO A 431 -10.30 3.26 6.15
C PRO A 431 -11.28 4.40 6.37
N SER A 432 -12.26 4.56 5.47
CA SER A 432 -13.42 5.42 5.79
C SER A 432 -13.98 4.95 7.12
N ALA A 433 -14.10 5.88 8.09
CA ALA A 433 -14.71 5.55 9.36
C ALA A 433 -16.06 4.87 9.09
N PRO A 434 -16.29 3.65 9.59
CA PRO A 434 -17.50 2.88 9.30
C PRO A 434 -18.67 3.48 10.07
N SER A 435 -19.11 4.68 9.69
CA SER A 435 -20.24 5.34 10.32
C SER A 435 -21.54 4.74 9.78
N VAL A 436 -22.32 4.17 10.69
CA VAL A 436 -23.70 3.83 10.43
C VAL A 436 -24.50 5.08 10.74
N SER A 437 -24.65 5.98 9.77
CA SER A 437 -25.47 7.19 9.97
C SER A 437 -26.87 6.77 10.40
N ARG A 438 -27.34 7.28 11.56
CA ARG A 438 -28.71 7.07 12.06
C ARG A 438 -29.79 7.81 11.23
N SER A 439 -29.42 8.41 10.10
CA SER A 439 -30.34 9.16 9.23
C SER A 439 -30.56 8.43 7.89
N GLY A 440 -31.63 7.63 7.86
CA GLY A 440 -32.72 7.73 6.87
C GLY A 440 -32.45 7.86 5.37
N ASN A 441 -31.33 7.41 4.81
CA ASN A 441 -31.18 7.38 3.34
C ASN A 441 -30.68 6.02 2.81
N ASP A 442 -31.53 5.01 2.97
CA ASP A 442 -31.36 3.62 2.48
C ASP A 442 -30.94 3.56 0.99
N LYS A 443 -31.39 4.51 0.17
CA LYS A 443 -31.00 4.59 -1.25
C LYS A 443 -29.51 4.90 -1.45
N ALA A 444 -28.94 5.79 -0.64
CA ALA A 444 -27.53 6.18 -0.74
C ALA A 444 -26.60 5.06 -0.21
N ALA A 445 -27.00 4.38 0.87
CA ALA A 445 -26.27 3.21 1.37
C ALA A 445 -26.30 2.03 0.37
N ARG A 446 -27.47 1.75 -0.24
CA ARG A 446 -27.61 0.73 -1.30
C ARG A 446 -26.77 1.04 -2.54
N GLN A 447 -26.60 2.31 -2.91
CA GLN A 447 -25.68 2.71 -3.98
C GLN A 447 -24.21 2.56 -3.58
N ARG A 448 -23.85 2.86 -2.33
CA ARG A 448 -22.47 2.77 -1.83
C ARG A 448 -21.99 1.33 -1.66
N TYR A 449 -22.85 0.42 -1.23
CA TYR A 449 -22.51 -1.00 -0.96
C TYR A 449 -22.95 -1.96 -2.05
N GLN A 450 -23.02 -1.50 -3.31
CA GLN A 450 -23.38 -2.39 -4.42
C GLN A 450 -22.37 -3.54 -4.57
N PRO A 451 -22.84 -4.80 -4.64
CA PRO A 451 -21.98 -5.93 -4.91
C PRO A 451 -21.29 -5.82 -6.26
N ILE A 452 -20.02 -6.17 -6.30
CA ILE A 452 -19.20 -6.19 -7.50
C ILE A 452 -19.39 -7.55 -8.18
N PRO A 453 -19.75 -7.60 -9.48
CA PRO A 453 -19.82 -8.86 -10.19
C PRO A 453 -18.42 -9.47 -10.31
N ALA A 454 -18.31 -10.77 -10.04
CA ALA A 454 -17.05 -11.50 -10.11
C ALA A 454 -17.24 -12.89 -10.74
N THR A 455 -16.14 -13.52 -11.11
CA THR A 455 -16.10 -14.93 -11.48
C THR A 455 -15.20 -15.68 -10.51
N LEU A 456 -15.77 -16.70 -9.86
CA LEU A 456 -15.06 -17.66 -9.04
C LEU A 456 -14.33 -18.66 -9.93
N LEU A 457 -13.01 -18.59 -9.97
CA LEU A 457 -12.18 -19.37 -10.89
C LEU A 457 -11.87 -20.75 -10.32
N ASN A 458 -11.50 -20.78 -9.05
CA ASN A 458 -11.16 -21.99 -8.32
C ASN A 458 -11.45 -21.83 -6.84
N THR A 459 -11.72 -22.94 -6.17
CA THR A 459 -11.93 -23.04 -4.73
C THR A 459 -11.08 -24.14 -4.13
N SER A 460 -10.76 -24.01 -2.85
CA SER A 460 -10.13 -25.01 -1.99
C SER A 460 -10.81 -24.97 -0.62
N SER A 461 -10.49 -25.90 0.27
CA SER A 461 -11.04 -25.94 1.63
C SER A 461 -10.86 -24.62 2.41
N GLY A 462 -9.76 -23.89 2.19
CA GLY A 462 -9.45 -22.66 2.92
C GLY A 462 -9.51 -21.36 2.09
N GLY A 463 -9.90 -21.39 0.82
CA GLY A 463 -9.87 -20.15 0.02
C GLY A 463 -10.23 -20.27 -1.44
N ALA A 464 -10.26 -19.14 -2.13
CA ALA A 464 -10.74 -19.02 -3.50
C ALA A 464 -9.88 -18.09 -4.38
N GLY A 465 -9.91 -18.34 -5.68
CA GLY A 465 -9.36 -17.45 -6.71
C GLY A 465 -10.49 -16.77 -7.49
N LEU A 466 -10.41 -15.45 -7.63
CA LEU A 466 -11.43 -14.61 -8.23
C LEU A 466 -10.92 -13.86 -9.45
N ARG A 467 -11.83 -13.59 -10.39
CA ARG A 467 -11.68 -12.61 -11.46
C ARG A 467 -12.72 -11.51 -11.28
N LEU A 468 -12.27 -10.27 -11.18
CA LEU A 468 -13.09 -9.07 -11.05
C LEU A 468 -12.87 -8.14 -12.25
N PRO A 469 -13.76 -7.17 -12.47
CA PRO A 469 -13.56 -6.08 -13.42
C PRO A 469 -12.23 -5.32 -13.18
N PRO A 470 -11.61 -4.74 -14.22
CA PRO A 470 -10.30 -4.10 -14.12
C PRO A 470 -10.32 -2.85 -13.22
N ASN A 471 -11.42 -2.09 -13.20
CA ASN A 471 -11.60 -0.90 -12.36
C ASN A 471 -11.70 -1.22 -10.86
N THR A 472 -11.83 -2.48 -10.47
CA THR A 472 -11.92 -2.90 -9.06
C THR A 472 -10.57 -2.86 -8.35
N GLN A 473 -9.45 -2.89 -9.08
CA GLN A 473 -8.11 -2.92 -8.51
C GLN A 473 -7.84 -1.77 -7.53
N ASP A 474 -8.30 -0.56 -7.85
CA ASP A 474 -8.09 0.62 -7.01
C ASP A 474 -8.78 0.50 -5.63
N ARG A 475 -9.87 -0.28 -5.55
CA ARG A 475 -10.68 -0.50 -4.35
C ARG A 475 -10.20 -1.67 -3.49
N LEU A 476 -9.33 -2.53 -4.02
CA LEU A 476 -8.88 -3.73 -3.33
C LEU A 476 -7.61 -3.45 -2.53
N ARG A 477 -7.53 -4.02 -1.34
CA ARG A 477 -6.34 -3.98 -0.47
C ARG A 477 -6.06 -5.37 0.06
N CYS A 478 -4.79 -5.79 0.02
CA CYS A 478 -4.39 -7.02 0.70
C CYS A 478 -4.50 -6.80 2.21
N GLY A 479 -5.00 -7.81 2.94
CA GLY A 479 -5.31 -7.70 4.37
C GLY A 479 -6.67 -7.07 4.68
N GLU A 480 -7.46 -6.68 3.68
CA GLU A 480 -8.84 -6.24 3.87
C GLU A 480 -9.82 -7.41 3.75
N LEU A 481 -11.01 -7.27 4.33
CA LEU A 481 -12.09 -8.24 4.21
C LEU A 481 -12.87 -8.08 2.91
N ALA A 482 -13.27 -9.22 2.36
CA ALA A 482 -14.30 -9.32 1.35
C ALA A 482 -15.32 -10.39 1.78
N ALA A 483 -16.56 -10.27 1.33
CA ALA A 483 -17.51 -11.36 1.39
C ALA A 483 -17.95 -11.77 -0.01
N LEU A 484 -18.06 -13.07 -0.23
CA LEU A 484 -18.43 -13.68 -1.50
C LEU A 484 -19.82 -14.29 -1.37
N TRP A 485 -20.71 -14.01 -2.31
CA TRP A 485 -21.99 -14.69 -2.41
C TRP A 485 -21.80 -16.03 -3.13
N ILE A 486 -21.84 -17.13 -2.38
CA ILE A 486 -21.61 -18.49 -2.87
C ILE A 486 -22.63 -19.41 -2.19
N LYS A 487 -23.31 -20.27 -2.97
CA LYS A 487 -24.32 -21.24 -2.45
C LYS A 487 -25.39 -20.55 -1.57
N ASP A 488 -25.90 -19.41 -2.03
CA ASP A 488 -26.95 -18.64 -1.36
C ASP A 488 -26.64 -18.16 0.07
N ARG A 489 -25.34 -18.00 0.38
CA ARG A 489 -24.86 -17.39 1.62
C ARG A 489 -23.67 -16.47 1.38
N TRP A 490 -23.43 -15.54 2.30
CA TRP A 490 -22.20 -14.75 2.31
C TRP A 490 -21.08 -15.51 3.04
N GLU A 491 -19.96 -15.73 2.36
CA GLU A 491 -18.74 -16.26 2.97
C GLU A 491 -17.71 -15.16 3.12
N VAL A 492 -17.32 -14.87 4.37
CA VAL A 492 -16.34 -13.83 4.70
C VAL A 492 -14.92 -14.37 4.51
N ALA A 493 -14.07 -13.56 3.89
CA ALA A 493 -12.72 -13.92 3.52
C ALA A 493 -11.75 -12.74 3.62
N LEU A 494 -10.47 -13.02 3.84
CA LEU A 494 -9.40 -12.04 3.77
C LEU A 494 -8.76 -12.03 2.38
N ILE A 495 -8.50 -10.84 1.84
CA ILE A 495 -7.74 -10.68 0.60
C ILE A 495 -6.26 -10.96 0.88
N ARG A 496 -5.72 -12.04 0.32
CA ARG A 496 -4.31 -12.45 0.52
C ARG A 496 -3.36 -11.99 -0.58
N TRP A 497 -3.86 -11.80 -1.80
CA TRP A 497 -3.09 -11.23 -2.89
C TRP A 497 -4.02 -10.69 -3.98
N GLN A 498 -3.53 -9.73 -4.75
CA GLN A 498 -4.18 -9.25 -5.96
C GLN A 498 -3.17 -8.85 -7.02
N TYR A 499 -3.59 -8.88 -8.27
CA TYR A 499 -2.89 -8.21 -9.36
C TYR A 499 -3.87 -7.83 -10.47
N GLY A 500 -3.63 -6.66 -11.05
CA GLY A 500 -4.32 -6.17 -12.24
C GLY A 500 -3.75 -6.77 -13.51
N LEU A 501 -4.64 -6.88 -14.49
CA LEU A 501 -4.36 -7.12 -15.89
C LEU A 501 -5.15 -6.06 -16.69
N PRO A 502 -4.80 -5.78 -17.94
CA PRO A 502 -5.47 -4.74 -18.72
C PRO A 502 -7.00 -4.91 -18.84
N ASP A 503 -7.48 -6.15 -18.81
CA ASP A 503 -8.88 -6.53 -19.02
C ASP A 503 -9.62 -6.97 -17.75
N GLN A 504 -8.90 -7.24 -16.65
CA GLN A 504 -9.46 -7.84 -15.44
C GLN A 504 -8.56 -7.64 -14.24
N CYS A 505 -9.10 -7.83 -13.03
CA CYS A 505 -8.33 -7.96 -11.80
C CYS A 505 -8.40 -9.41 -11.30
N ARG A 506 -7.29 -9.97 -10.85
CA ARG A 506 -7.23 -11.30 -10.22
C ARG A 506 -6.97 -11.14 -8.74
N VAL A 507 -7.74 -11.86 -7.93
CA VAL A 507 -7.64 -11.80 -6.47
C VAL A 507 -7.63 -13.21 -5.91
N GLY A 508 -6.83 -13.42 -4.85
CA GLY A 508 -6.90 -14.61 -4.03
C GLY A 508 -7.36 -14.25 -2.63
N VAL A 509 -8.37 -14.97 -2.16
CA VAL A 509 -8.95 -14.80 -0.83
C VAL A 509 -8.79 -16.07 0.00
N GLU A 510 -8.78 -15.90 1.31
CA GLU A 510 -8.75 -16.98 2.32
C GLU A 510 -9.96 -16.85 3.22
N PHE A 511 -10.75 -17.91 3.34
CA PHE A 511 -12.00 -17.88 4.11
C PHE A 511 -11.70 -17.92 5.60
N PHE A 512 -12.51 -17.23 6.41
CA PHE A 512 -12.40 -17.27 7.87
C PHE A 512 -12.86 -18.60 8.48
N GLY A 513 -13.69 -19.36 7.76
CA GLY A 513 -14.36 -20.52 8.34
C GLY A 513 -15.56 -20.10 9.19
N GLY A 514 -16.34 -21.09 9.62
CA GLY A 514 -17.43 -20.90 10.58
C GLY A 514 -18.59 -20.01 10.18
N TYR A 515 -19.31 -19.58 11.23
CA TYR A 515 -20.41 -18.64 11.12
C TYR A 515 -19.92 -17.24 11.45
N THR A 516 -20.29 -16.28 10.61
CA THR A 516 -19.98 -14.87 10.82
C THR A 516 -21.28 -14.07 10.89
N SER A 517 -21.40 -13.20 11.89
CA SER A 517 -22.58 -12.35 12.06
C SER A 517 -22.19 -10.89 12.20
N ALA A 518 -23.05 -10.00 11.72
CA ALA A 518 -22.83 -8.56 11.78
C ALA A 518 -23.30 -8.00 13.12
N VAL A 519 -22.39 -7.36 13.86
CA VAL A 519 -22.69 -6.76 15.16
C VAL A 519 -22.46 -5.25 15.13
N GLN A 520 -23.07 -4.53 16.06
CA GLN A 520 -22.73 -3.13 16.35
C GLN A 520 -21.84 -3.09 17.58
N VAL A 521 -20.82 -2.25 17.57
CA VAL A 521 -19.87 -2.15 18.67
C VAL A 521 -19.71 -0.70 19.08
N HIS A 522 -19.86 -0.43 20.37
CA HIS A 522 -19.59 0.86 20.98
C HIS A 522 -18.32 0.74 21.83
N ARG A 523 -17.34 1.62 21.61
CA ARG A 523 -16.20 1.71 22.51
C ARG A 523 -16.57 2.53 23.73
N ARG A 524 -16.09 2.15 24.91
CA ARG A 524 -16.17 2.99 26.11
C ARG A 524 -14.94 3.87 26.21
N THR A 525 -15.14 5.18 26.32
CA THR A 525 -14.05 6.12 26.60
C THR A 525 -13.60 5.96 28.06
N ARG A 526 -12.44 6.54 28.41
CA ARG A 526 -11.94 6.53 29.79
C ARG A 526 -12.93 7.15 30.78
N ASP A 527 -13.76 8.08 30.31
CA ASP A 527 -14.83 8.73 31.09
C ASP A 527 -16.12 7.90 31.16
N GLY A 528 -16.11 6.65 30.68
CA GLY A 528 -17.24 5.73 30.69
C GLY A 528 -18.33 5.99 29.63
N ARG A 529 -18.14 6.99 28.76
CA ARG A 529 -19.10 7.32 27.68
C ARG A 529 -18.99 6.35 26.52
N ARG A 530 -20.12 6.06 25.87
CA ARG A 530 -20.18 5.25 24.64
C ARG A 530 -19.85 6.11 23.42
N THR A 531 -19.01 5.59 22.53
CA THR A 531 -18.84 6.16 21.19
C THR A 531 -20.07 5.88 20.32
N ASP A 532 -20.13 6.53 19.16
CA ASP A 532 -21.08 6.15 18.11
C ASP A 532 -20.94 4.66 17.72
N PRO A 533 -22.04 4.00 17.32
CA PRO A 533 -22.03 2.60 16.94
C PRO A 533 -21.17 2.39 15.69
N MET A 534 -20.29 1.40 15.76
CA MET A 534 -19.44 0.98 14.66
C MET A 534 -19.79 -0.43 14.21
N ALA A 535 -19.54 -0.74 12.93
CA ALA A 535 -19.73 -2.09 12.41
C ALA A 535 -18.59 -3.01 12.88
N GLY A 536 -18.97 -4.17 13.44
CA GLY A 536 -18.07 -5.28 13.77
C GLY A 536 -18.57 -6.59 13.17
N LEU A 537 -17.71 -7.60 13.11
CA LEU A 537 -18.11 -8.98 12.80
C LEU A 537 -17.81 -9.87 13.99
N LEU A 538 -18.77 -10.70 14.38
CA LEU A 538 -18.60 -11.75 15.36
C LEU A 538 -18.43 -13.07 14.61
N THR A 539 -17.26 -13.68 14.75
CA THR A 539 -16.90 -14.93 14.09
C THR A 539 -16.84 -16.05 15.12
N GLY A 540 -17.34 -17.23 14.77
CA GLY A 540 -17.30 -18.39 15.65
C GLY A 540 -17.36 -19.70 14.89
N ASP A 541 -16.59 -20.67 15.37
CA ASP A 541 -16.63 -22.07 14.97
C ASP A 541 -17.12 -22.93 16.15
N ALA A 542 -17.77 -24.05 15.84
CA ALA A 542 -18.26 -24.96 16.87
C ALA A 542 -17.10 -25.50 17.71
N GLY A 543 -17.02 -25.08 18.99
CA GLY A 543 -16.01 -25.53 19.95
C GLY A 543 -14.81 -24.60 20.15
N LEU A 544 -14.73 -23.48 19.44
CA LEU A 544 -13.73 -22.43 19.68
C LEU A 544 -14.38 -21.19 20.30
N PRO A 545 -13.65 -20.42 21.13
CA PRO A 545 -14.17 -19.16 21.67
C PRO A 545 -14.50 -18.19 20.52
N PRO A 546 -15.62 -17.46 20.59
CA PRO A 546 -15.95 -16.49 19.57
C PRO A 546 -14.94 -15.35 19.54
N GLU A 547 -14.65 -14.85 18.34
CA GLU A 547 -13.71 -13.74 18.12
C GLU A 547 -14.44 -12.54 17.52
N LEU A 548 -13.92 -11.34 17.80
CA LEU A 548 -14.49 -10.09 17.34
C LEU A 548 -13.56 -9.41 16.34
N VAL A 549 -14.05 -9.20 15.12
CA VAL A 549 -13.30 -8.50 14.07
C VAL A 549 -13.67 -7.02 14.07
N LEU A 550 -12.69 -6.16 14.30
CA LEU A 550 -12.87 -4.73 14.47
C LEU A 550 -11.88 -3.89 13.66
N PRO A 551 -12.27 -2.67 13.25
CA PRO A 551 -11.38 -1.76 12.53
C PRO A 551 -10.30 -1.19 13.46
N ILE A 552 -9.03 -1.25 13.04
CA ILE A 552 -7.91 -0.58 13.73
C ILE A 552 -7.52 0.71 12.99
N PRO A 553 -7.01 1.74 13.67
CA PRO A 553 -6.56 1.80 15.07
C PRO A 553 -7.66 2.19 16.08
N LEU A 554 -8.94 2.13 15.68
CA LEU A 554 -10.07 2.63 16.47
C LEU A 554 -10.34 1.78 17.73
N PHE A 555 -9.98 0.50 17.69
CA PHE A 555 -10.05 -0.43 18.81
C PHE A 555 -8.67 -1.03 19.10
N GLN A 556 -8.36 -1.22 20.38
CA GLN A 556 -7.10 -1.75 20.87
C GLN A 556 -7.34 -2.76 22.00
N SER A 557 -6.34 -3.62 22.23
CA SER A 557 -6.33 -4.52 23.39
C SER A 557 -6.42 -3.72 24.68
N GLY A 558 -7.26 -4.17 25.61
CA GLY A 558 -7.60 -3.48 26.84
C GLY A 558 -8.79 -2.52 26.74
N ASP A 559 -9.30 -2.24 25.53
CA ASP A 559 -10.53 -1.44 25.39
C ASP A 559 -11.74 -2.23 25.91
N THR A 560 -12.59 -1.56 26.69
CA THR A 560 -13.93 -2.06 27.02
C THR A 560 -14.92 -1.66 25.93
N VAL A 561 -15.64 -2.63 25.38
CA VAL A 561 -16.59 -2.41 24.28
C VAL A 561 -17.94 -3.03 24.59
N ASP A 562 -19.01 -2.37 24.13
CA ASP A 562 -20.37 -2.91 24.18
C ASP A 562 -20.73 -3.48 22.82
N ILE A 563 -20.90 -4.79 22.73
CA ILE A 563 -21.37 -5.52 21.55
C ILE A 563 -22.89 -5.55 21.57
N VAL A 564 -23.51 -5.06 20.51
CA VAL A 564 -24.96 -5.04 20.29
C VAL A 564 -25.31 -5.97 19.14
N ASN A 565 -26.08 -7.02 19.45
CA ASN A 565 -26.58 -8.00 18.48
C ASN A 565 -28.04 -8.36 18.78
N ALA A 566 -28.91 -8.34 17.75
CA ALA A 566 -30.33 -8.69 17.89
C ALA A 566 -31.07 -8.03 19.08
N GLY A 567 -30.68 -6.80 19.46
CA GLY A 567 -31.27 -6.06 20.59
C GLY A 567 -30.67 -6.38 21.97
N GLN A 568 -29.80 -7.38 22.07
CA GLN A 568 -29.00 -7.66 23.27
C GLN A 568 -27.71 -6.83 23.25
N THR A 569 -27.29 -6.32 24.41
CA THR A 569 -26.05 -5.57 24.58
C THR A 569 -25.17 -6.26 25.62
N ARG A 570 -23.89 -6.50 25.29
CA ARG A 570 -22.91 -7.07 26.21
C ARG A 570 -21.65 -6.24 26.27
N THR A 571 -21.26 -5.86 27.47
CA THR A 571 -19.99 -5.21 27.74
C THR A 571 -18.91 -6.29 27.87
N VAL A 572 -17.86 -6.20 27.08
CA VAL A 572 -16.72 -7.13 27.12
C VAL A 572 -15.42 -6.33 27.11
N THR A 573 -14.32 -6.96 27.53
CA THR A 573 -12.98 -6.37 27.40
C THR A 573 -12.22 -7.09 26.30
N LEU A 574 -11.61 -6.32 25.39
CA LEU A 574 -10.76 -6.85 24.34
C LEU A 574 -9.42 -7.29 24.92
N HIS A 575 -8.98 -8.51 24.63
CA HIS A 575 -7.72 -9.07 25.11
C HIS A 575 -6.70 -9.15 23.97
N THR A 576 -6.18 -10.35 23.76
CA THR A 576 -5.19 -10.74 22.76
C THR A 576 -5.74 -10.57 21.34
N GLN A 577 -4.85 -10.17 20.44
CA GLN A 577 -5.13 -10.08 19.01
C GLN A 577 -4.57 -11.33 18.33
N SER A 578 -5.45 -12.16 17.77
CA SER A 578 -5.03 -13.36 17.04
C SER A 578 -4.50 -13.00 15.64
N LEU A 579 -5.01 -11.93 15.05
CA LEU A 579 -4.55 -11.38 13.77
C LEU A 579 -4.69 -9.85 13.76
N ALA A 580 -3.67 -9.15 13.26
CA ALA A 580 -3.77 -7.73 12.91
C ALA A 580 -3.28 -7.48 11.48
N THR A 581 -3.99 -6.63 10.75
CA THR A 581 -3.66 -6.18 9.40
C THR A 581 -3.49 -4.66 9.38
N GLY A 582 -3.35 -4.04 8.22
CA GLY A 582 -3.28 -2.58 8.11
C GLY A 582 -4.61 -1.85 8.37
N SER A 583 -5.74 -2.55 8.54
CA SER A 583 -7.08 -1.94 8.64
C SER A 583 -8.03 -2.56 9.66
N LEU A 584 -7.76 -3.79 10.09
CA LEU A 584 -8.56 -4.53 11.06
C LEU A 584 -7.70 -5.44 11.92
N ALA A 585 -8.25 -5.81 13.08
CA ALA A 585 -7.72 -6.87 13.92
C ALA A 585 -8.85 -7.78 14.41
N ILE A 586 -8.47 -9.01 14.75
CA ILE A 586 -9.33 -10.03 15.35
C ILE A 586 -8.96 -10.11 16.83
N PHE A 587 -9.95 -9.94 17.70
CA PHE A 587 -9.78 -9.87 19.15
C PHE A 587 -10.47 -11.04 19.83
N GLU A 588 -9.73 -11.67 20.75
CA GLU A 588 -10.32 -12.46 21.82
C GLU A 588 -10.93 -11.51 22.87
N PHE A 589 -12.02 -11.92 23.52
CA PHE A 589 -12.71 -11.08 24.50
C PHE A 589 -13.33 -11.92 25.63
N SER A 590 -13.56 -11.28 26.77
CA SER A 590 -14.29 -11.86 27.91
C SER A 590 -15.30 -10.89 28.51
#